data_AF-A0A8J5BIQ3-F1
#
_entry.id   AF-A0A8J5BIQ3-F1
#
_cell.length_a   1.000
_cell.length_b   1.000
_cell.length_c   1.000
_cell.angle_alpha   90.00
_cell.angle_beta   90.00
_cell.angle_gamma   90.00
#
_symmetry.space_group_name_H-M   'P 1'
#
loop_
_entity.id
_entity.type
_entity.pdbx_description
1 polymer ?
#
loop_
_entity_poly.entity_id
_entity_poly.type
_entity_poly.pdbx_seq_one_letter_code
_entity_poly.pdbx_strand_id
1 'polypeptide(L)'
;MSLSAPDLRPVASSINSVSLYQRWMQIPPSQRIFAAAFTGILAYGGMKITDYFTEQGEIEREAQALLLKEHQKINQEVRRKE
;
A
#
# COMPACT_ATOMS: atom_id res chain seq x y z
N MET A 1 23.17 -28.48 -51.51
CA MET A 1 21.95 -27.98 -50.83
C MET A 1 22.36 -27.42 -49.49
N SER A 2 22.48 -26.09 -49.38
CA SER A 2 22.73 -25.42 -48.10
C SER A 2 21.37 -25.19 -47.44
N LEU A 3 21.14 -25.81 -46.28
CA LEU A 3 19.98 -25.56 -45.44
C LEU A 3 20.21 -24.21 -44.73
N SER A 4 19.57 -23.16 -45.23
CA SER A 4 19.52 -21.87 -44.56
C SER A 4 18.81 -22.02 -43.21
N ALA A 5 19.49 -21.63 -42.14
CA ALA A 5 18.93 -21.62 -40.79
C ALA A 5 17.66 -20.75 -40.73
N PRO A 6 16.63 -21.13 -39.94
CA PRO A 6 15.45 -20.32 -39.76
C PRO A 6 15.86 -18.96 -39.17
N ASP A 7 15.36 -17.89 -39.77
CA ASP A 7 15.65 -16.51 -39.39
C ASP A 7 15.10 -16.25 -37.98
N LEU A 8 15.95 -16.39 -36.96
CA LEU A 8 15.66 -16.19 -35.54
C LEU A 8 15.57 -14.68 -35.19
N ARG A 9 14.91 -13.88 -36.05
CA ARG A 9 14.58 -12.51 -35.65
C ARG A 9 13.60 -12.62 -34.49
N PRO A 10 13.82 -11.91 -33.37
CA PRO A 10 12.93 -12.00 -32.23
C PRO A 10 11.54 -11.55 -32.67
N VAL A 11 10.58 -12.49 -32.74
CA VAL A 11 9.13 -12.20 -32.72
C VAL A 11 8.76 -11.75 -31.29
N ALA A 12 9.51 -10.80 -30.76
CA ALA A 12 9.39 -10.30 -29.39
C ALA A 12 9.16 -8.79 -29.36
N SER A 13 8.87 -8.17 -30.51
CA SER A 13 8.70 -6.71 -30.61
C SER A 13 7.24 -6.25 -30.65
N SER A 14 6.24 -7.12 -30.48
CA SER A 14 4.82 -6.70 -30.42
C SER A 14 4.15 -6.90 -29.07
N ILE A 15 4.92 -7.16 -28.00
CA ILE A 15 4.38 -7.22 -26.64
C ILE A 15 4.01 -5.79 -26.18
N ASN A 16 2.81 -5.38 -26.57
CA ASN A 16 1.89 -4.52 -25.83
C ASN A 16 2.43 -3.18 -25.31
N SER A 17 2.79 -2.24 -26.19
CA SER A 17 2.83 -0.80 -25.85
C SER A 17 1.45 -0.14 -25.89
N VAL A 18 0.37 -0.88 -25.58
CA VAL A 18 -0.98 -0.31 -25.50
C VAL A 18 -1.05 0.49 -24.21
N SER A 19 -1.29 1.80 -24.30
CA SER A 19 -1.34 2.67 -23.13
C SER A 19 -2.44 2.20 -22.17
N LEU A 20 -2.24 2.39 -20.85
CA LEU A 20 -3.25 2.05 -19.85
C LEU A 20 -4.61 2.69 -20.17
N TYR A 21 -4.58 3.89 -20.74
CA TYR A 21 -5.77 4.58 -21.24
C TYR A 21 -6.45 3.85 -22.39
N GLN A 22 -5.71 3.35 -23.38
CA GLN A 22 -6.29 2.57 -24.47
C GLN A 22 -6.94 1.28 -23.96
N ARG A 23 -6.30 0.59 -23.00
CA ARG A 23 -6.89 -0.58 -22.34
C ARG A 23 -8.15 -0.23 -21.55
N TRP A 24 -8.13 0.91 -20.86
CA TRP A 24 -9.31 1.41 -20.16
C TRP A 24 -10.46 1.69 -21.13
N MET A 25 -10.18 2.31 -22.28
CA MET A 25 -11.19 2.60 -23.30
C MET A 25 -11.77 1.35 -23.98
N GLN A 26 -11.10 0.20 -23.91
CA GLN A 26 -11.64 -1.09 -24.40
C GLN A 26 -12.72 -1.67 -23.47
N ILE A 27 -12.79 -1.23 -22.21
CA ILE A 27 -13.81 -1.68 -21.26
C ILE A 27 -15.15 -1.01 -21.60
N PRO A 28 -16.27 -1.76 -21.64
CA PRO A 28 -17.61 -1.19 -21.85
C PRO A 28 -17.89 -0.01 -20.91
N PRO A 29 -18.51 1.09 -21.38
CA PRO A 29 -18.74 2.29 -20.56
C PRO A 29 -19.43 2.01 -19.21
N SER A 30 -20.42 1.12 -19.19
CA SER A 30 -21.10 0.71 -17.95
C SER A 30 -20.16 0.07 -16.95
N GLN A 31 -19.28 -0.83 -17.40
CA GLN A 31 -18.29 -1.51 -16.55
C GLN A 31 -17.19 -0.55 -16.06
N ARG A 32 -16.85 0.48 -16.84
CA ARG A 32 -15.92 1.54 -16.39
C ARG A 32 -16.46 2.31 -15.20
N ILE A 33 -17.77 2.58 -15.17
CA ILE A 33 -18.43 3.25 -14.04
C ILE A 33 -18.33 2.38 -12.79
N PHE A 34 -18.63 1.08 -12.90
CA PHE A 34 -18.48 0.13 -11.80
C PHE A 34 -17.04 0.03 -11.31
N ALA A 35 -16.07 -0.07 -12.22
CA ALA A 35 -14.66 -0.14 -11.88
C ALA A 35 -14.19 1.13 -11.17
N ALA A 36 -14.57 2.32 -11.66
CA ALA A 36 -14.23 3.59 -11.03
C ALA A 36 -14.86 3.72 -9.62
N ALA A 37 -16.13 3.34 -9.48
CA ALA A 37 -16.82 3.36 -8.19
C ALA A 37 -16.16 2.38 -7.20
N PHE A 38 -15.86 1.15 -7.64
CA PHE A 38 -15.21 0.14 -6.81
C PHE A 38 -13.82 0.59 -6.35
N THR A 39 -13.01 1.15 -7.25
CA THR A 39 -11.70 1.74 -6.89
C THR A 39 -11.86 2.87 -5.87
N GLY A 40 -12.87 3.73 -6.02
CA GLY A 40 -13.17 4.79 -5.05
C GLY A 40 -13.50 4.25 -3.66
N ILE A 41 -14.33 3.20 -3.58
CA ILE A 41 -14.68 2.54 -2.31
C ILE A 41 -13.43 1.94 -1.64
N LEU A 42 -12.60 1.23 -2.40
CA LEU A 42 -11.37 0.63 -1.86
C LEU A 42 -10.38 1.69 -1.38
N ALA A 43 -10.21 2.78 -2.14
CA ALA A 43 -9.33 3.88 -1.74
C ALA A 43 -9.80 4.54 -0.44
N TYR A 44 -11.09 4.87 -0.33
CA TYR A 44 -11.65 5.47 0.87
C TYR A 44 -11.58 4.52 2.08
N GLY A 45 -11.92 3.24 1.89
CA GLY A 45 -11.81 2.23 2.94
C GLY A 45 -10.38 2.04 3.42
N GLY A 46 -9.42 1.97 2.49
CA GLY A 46 -7.99 1.88 2.81
C GLY A 46 -7.50 3.07 3.64
N MET A 47 -7.87 4.30 3.26
CA MET A 47 -7.54 5.50 4.03
C MET A 47 -8.07 5.42 5.47
N LYS A 48 -9.34 5.04 5.66
CA LYS A 48 -9.93 4.92 7.00
C LYS A 48 -9.26 3.86 7.87
N ILE A 49 -8.83 2.75 7.28
CA ILE A 49 -8.08 1.72 8.00
C ILE A 49 -6.72 2.26 8.44
N THR A 50 -6.01 2.97 7.55
CA THR A 50 -4.73 3.60 7.89
C THR A 50 -4.87 4.65 8.98
N ASP A 51 -5.89 5.51 8.91
CA ASP A 51 -6.19 6.50 9.96
C ASP A 51 -6.41 5.81 11.31
N TYR A 52 -7.23 4.76 11.34
CA TYR A 52 -7.50 4.00 12.55
C TYR A 52 -6.23 3.42 13.19
N PHE A 53 -5.37 2.77 12.40
CA PHE A 53 -4.13 2.21 12.92
C PHE A 53 -3.13 3.29 13.36
N THR A 54 -3.14 4.45 12.71
CA THR A 54 -2.30 5.58 13.11
C THR A 54 -2.74 6.12 14.47
N GLU A 55 -4.05 6.34 14.67
CA GLU A 55 -4.60 6.78 15.94
C GLU A 55 -4.33 5.77 17.07
N GLN A 56 -4.51 4.47 16.82
CA GLN A 56 -4.18 3.43 17.80
C GLN A 56 -2.70 3.45 18.18
N GLY A 57 -1.80 3.60 17.19
CA GLY A 57 -0.36 3.69 17.44
C GLY A 57 0.04 4.92 18.25
N GLU A 58 -0.64 6.05 18.06
CA GLU A 58 -0.41 7.25 18.87
C GLU A 58 -0.85 7.05 20.32
N ILE A 59 -2.01 6.44 20.54
CA ILE A 59 -2.53 6.12 21.89
C ILE A 59 -1.58 5.16 22.61
N GLU A 60 -1.12 4.10 21.94
CA GLU A 60 -0.16 3.16 22.52
C GLU A 60 1.16 3.84 22.90
N ARG A 61 1.65 4.72 22.03
CA ARG A 61 2.87 5.50 22.29
C ARG A 61 2.73 6.43 23.49
N GLU A 62 1.59 7.10 23.63
CA GLU A 62 1.29 7.96 24.77
C GLU A 62 1.17 7.16 26.07
N ALA A 63 0.48 6.02 26.04
CA ALA A 63 0.34 5.13 27.19
C ALA A 63 1.72 4.62 27.65
N GLN A 64 2.59 4.20 26.74
CA GLN A 64 3.95 3.77 27.06
C GLN A 64 4.80 4.92 27.65
N ALA A 65 4.67 6.13 27.11
CA ALA A 65 5.38 7.30 27.63
C ALA A 65 4.92 7.67 29.05
N LEU A 66 3.63 7.54 29.35
CA LEU A 66 3.09 7.75 30.69
C LEU A 66 3.59 6.70 31.67
N LEU A 67 3.54 5.41 31.30
CA LEU A 67 4.04 4.32 32.14
C LEU A 67 5.53 4.47 32.45
N LEU A 68 6.34 4.87 31.46
CA LEU A 68 7.77 5.10 31.66
C LEU A 68 8.05 6.25 32.64
N LYS A 69 7.29 7.36 32.54
CA LYS A 69 7.41 8.50 33.46
C LYS A 69 7.07 8.09 34.89
N GLU A 70 5.98 7.37 35.10
CA GLU A 70 5.59 6.89 36.42
C GLU A 70 6.62 5.90 37.00
N HIS A 71 7.14 5.00 36.17
CA HIS A 71 8.19 4.08 36.59
C HIS A 71 9.48 4.80 37.00
N GLN A 72 9.87 5.86 36.28
CA GLN A 72 11.02 6.69 36.64
C GLN A 72 10.84 7.41 37.98
N LYS A 73 9.64 7.94 38.25
CA LYS A 73 9.33 8.58 39.55
C LYS A 73 9.47 7.60 40.70
N ILE A 74 8.91 6.39 40.57
CA ILE A 74 9.01 5.34 41.58
C ILE A 74 10.47 5.01 41.88
N ASN A 75 11.30 4.83 40.84
CA ASN A 75 12.71 4.51 41.04
C ASN A 75 13.50 5.65 41.71
N GLN A 76 13.15 6.91 41.44
CA GLN A 76 13.75 8.06 42.13
C GLN A 76 13.33 8.13 43.60
N GLU A 77 12.08 7.80 43.92
CA GLU A 77 11.58 7.76 45.28
C GLU A 77 12.19 6.62 46.10
N VAL A 78 12.37 5.45 45.50
CA VAL A 78 13.07 4.32 46.14
C VAL A 78 14.52 4.71 46.45
N ARG A 79 15.24 5.30 45.49
CA ARG A 79 16.63 5.77 45.71
C ARG A 79 16.78 6.88 46.74
N ARG A 80 15.73 7.65 47.05
CA ARG A 80 15.76 8.67 48.10
C ARG A 80 15.57 8.10 49.50
N LYS A 81 15.12 6.85 49.62
CA LYS A 81 14.82 6.18 50.89
C LYS A 81 15.92 5.21 51.33
N GLU A 82 16.90 4.92 50.45
CA GLU A 82 18.18 4.27 50.77
C GLU A 82 19.21 5.31 51.19
#